data_AF-A0A1I2DVQ4-F1
#
_entry.id   AF-A0A1I2DVQ4-F1
#
_cell.length_a   1.000
_cell.length_b   1.000
_cell.length_c   1.000
_cell.angle_alpha   90.00
_cell.angle_beta   90.00
_cell.angle_gamma   90.00
#
_symmetry.space_group_name_H-M   'P 1'
#
loop_
_entity.id
_entity.type
_entity.pdbx_description
1 polymer ?
#
loop_
_entity_poly.entity_id
_entity_poly.type
_entity_poly.pdbx_seq_one_letter_code
_entity_poly.pdbx_strand_id
1 'polypeptide(L)'
;MRRHVARHQLNDGSGGSGGHGAGSSRDSPRPVEAVGRVAAVFEGTAVLARPLDAGVGAASALKMAFASFQKSARTLAAVSHALATRHGVDAELTLEAESITSRILAEVDYLPSVAARAWRWAPEMEEIAATLRSTGLPPDLAEAGATVLRHWTADKDRFDLPLEKVLAHLHTPDDQD
;
A
#
# COMPACT_ATOMS: atom_id res chain seq x y z
N MET A 1 -28.79 13.10 -22.17
CA MET A 1 -28.87 14.35 -22.98
C MET A 1 -27.93 14.20 -24.17
N ARG A 2 -28.40 14.36 -25.42
CA ARG A 2 -27.62 14.06 -26.65
C ARG A 2 -26.91 15.31 -27.22
N ARG A 3 -25.68 15.14 -27.72
CA ARG A 3 -25.01 15.84 -28.87
C ARG A 3 -23.91 14.86 -29.32
N HIS A 4 -23.73 14.36 -30.55
CA HIS A 4 -24.20 14.64 -31.91
C HIS A 4 -23.64 15.89 -32.61
N VAL A 5 -23.41 15.70 -33.93
CA VAL A 5 -22.75 16.59 -34.93
C VAL A 5 -21.21 16.53 -34.85
N ALA A 6 -20.42 16.46 -35.94
CA ALA A 6 -20.68 16.57 -37.39
C ALA A 6 -20.20 15.33 -38.24
N ARG A 7 -19.67 15.59 -39.45
CA ARG A 7 -19.10 14.69 -40.49
C ARG A 7 -17.98 15.44 -41.24
N HIS A 8 -17.12 14.69 -41.93
CA HIS A 8 -16.33 15.02 -43.14
C HIS A 8 -15.94 16.49 -43.47
N GLN A 9 -14.68 16.65 -43.88
CA GLN A 9 -14.39 17.00 -45.28
C GLN A 9 -13.20 16.18 -45.81
N LEU A 10 -13.27 15.80 -47.09
CA LEU A 10 -12.20 15.17 -47.87
C LEU A 10 -11.44 16.27 -48.61
N ASN A 11 -10.15 16.06 -48.88
CA ASN A 11 -9.43 16.81 -49.91
C ASN A 11 -8.45 15.87 -50.61
N ASP A 12 -8.68 15.60 -51.90
CA ASP A 12 -7.79 14.80 -52.73
C ASP A 12 -6.68 15.67 -53.33
N GLY A 13 -5.43 15.28 -53.13
CA GLY A 13 -4.25 15.91 -53.71
C GLY A 13 -3.28 14.84 -54.18
N SER A 14 -3.38 14.44 -55.45
CA SER A 14 -2.63 13.34 -56.04
C SER A 14 -1.25 13.76 -56.57
N GLY A 15 -0.23 12.92 -56.37
CA GLY A 15 1.02 13.00 -57.12
C GLY A 15 2.25 12.34 -56.48
N GLY A 16 2.95 11.50 -57.25
CA GLY A 16 4.37 11.18 -57.02
C GLY A 16 4.69 9.78 -56.48
N SER A 17 5.11 8.89 -57.38
CA SER A 17 5.68 7.57 -57.06
C SER A 17 7.17 7.64 -56.69
N GLY A 18 7.62 6.87 -55.70
CA GLY A 18 9.04 6.62 -55.42
C GLY A 18 9.21 5.57 -54.33
N GLY A 19 9.87 4.45 -54.63
CA GLY A 19 9.89 3.27 -53.76
C GLY A 19 11.16 3.09 -52.91
N HIS A 20 11.19 1.93 -52.23
CA HIS A 20 12.27 1.35 -51.40
C HIS A 20 12.36 1.84 -49.94
N GLY A 21 12.20 0.90 -49.01
CA GLY A 21 12.36 1.14 -47.58
C GLY A 21 11.53 0.19 -46.71
N ALA A 22 11.76 -1.12 -46.81
CA ALA A 22 11.13 -2.11 -45.93
C ALA A 22 11.74 -2.06 -44.51
N GLY A 23 11.46 -0.97 -43.79
CA GLY A 23 11.69 -0.87 -42.35
C GLY A 23 10.46 -1.36 -41.61
N SER A 24 10.47 -2.59 -41.11
CA SER A 24 9.47 -3.06 -40.14
C SER A 24 9.75 -2.39 -38.79
N SER A 25 9.42 -1.10 -38.71
CA SER A 25 9.26 -0.40 -37.43
C SER A 25 8.14 -1.10 -36.69
N ARG A 26 8.50 -2.01 -35.78
CA ARG A 26 7.56 -2.59 -34.83
C ARG A 26 7.13 -1.47 -33.90
N ASP A 27 6.06 -0.78 -34.29
CA ASP A 27 5.40 0.22 -33.49
C ASP A 27 4.96 -0.46 -32.19
N SER A 28 5.78 -0.25 -31.16
CA SER A 28 5.62 -0.89 -29.88
C SER A 28 4.59 -0.06 -29.14
N PRO A 29 3.41 -0.62 -28.81
CA PRO A 29 2.29 0.19 -28.31
C PRO A 29 2.75 1.02 -27.12
N ARG A 30 2.27 2.25 -27.02
CA ARG A 30 2.60 3.08 -25.86
C ARG A 30 2.11 2.35 -24.59
N PRO A 31 2.78 2.50 -23.43
CA PRO A 31 2.49 1.66 -22.26
C PRO A 31 1.00 1.56 -21.88
N VAL A 32 0.24 2.64 -22.04
CA VAL A 32 -1.21 2.70 -21.80
C VAL A 32 -2.00 1.79 -22.78
N GLU A 33 -1.65 1.80 -24.06
CA GLU A 33 -2.28 0.97 -25.11
C GLU A 33 -1.92 -0.52 -24.92
N ALA A 34 -0.69 -0.80 -24.46
CA ALA A 34 -0.27 -2.15 -24.10
C ALA A 34 -1.03 -2.69 -22.87
N VAL A 35 -1.19 -1.89 -21.81
CA VAL A 35 -1.93 -2.27 -20.60
C VAL A 35 -3.40 -2.51 -20.91
N GLY A 36 -4.05 -1.64 -21.70
CA GLY A 36 -5.45 -1.84 -22.12
C GLY A 36 -5.65 -3.15 -22.88
N ARG A 37 -4.76 -3.48 -23.83
CA ARG A 37 -4.78 -4.77 -24.54
C ARG A 37 -4.63 -5.98 -23.62
N VAL A 38 -3.75 -5.92 -22.60
CA VAL A 38 -3.57 -7.03 -21.65
C VAL A 38 -4.80 -7.19 -20.76
N ALA A 39 -5.45 -6.11 -20.34
CA ALA A 39 -6.69 -6.18 -19.59
C ALA A 39 -7.84 -6.83 -20.40
N ALA A 40 -7.96 -6.47 -21.68
CA ALA A 40 -8.99 -7.01 -22.58
C ALA A 40 -8.94 -8.55 -22.76
N VAL A 41 -7.75 -9.18 -22.62
CA VAL A 41 -7.60 -10.65 -22.68
C VAL A 41 -8.37 -11.36 -21.57
N PHE A 42 -8.68 -10.68 -20.46
CA PHE A 42 -9.40 -11.24 -19.32
C PHE A 42 -10.90 -10.89 -19.30
N GLU A 43 -11.41 -10.16 -20.30
CA GLU A 43 -12.84 -9.86 -20.41
C GLU A 43 -13.69 -11.15 -20.49
N GLY A 44 -14.78 -11.20 -19.73
CA GLY A 44 -15.63 -12.38 -19.61
C GLY A 44 -15.05 -13.56 -18.81
N THR A 45 -13.82 -13.42 -18.27
CA THR A 45 -13.23 -14.42 -17.37
C THR A 45 -13.47 -14.10 -15.89
N ALA A 46 -13.11 -15.02 -14.99
CA ALA A 46 -13.11 -14.75 -13.55
C ALA A 46 -11.95 -13.83 -13.08
N VAL A 47 -11.02 -13.47 -13.96
CA VAL A 47 -9.87 -12.60 -13.62
C VAL A 47 -10.25 -11.15 -13.83
N LEU A 48 -10.32 -10.39 -12.74
CA LEU A 48 -10.57 -8.95 -12.79
C LEU A 48 -9.26 -8.18 -13.04
N ALA A 49 -8.92 -7.97 -14.31
CA ALA A 49 -7.80 -7.12 -14.71
C ALA A 49 -8.15 -5.64 -14.51
N ARG A 50 -7.46 -4.96 -13.57
CA ARG A 50 -7.64 -3.52 -13.30
C ARG A 50 -6.36 -2.76 -13.67
N PRO A 51 -6.34 -2.04 -14.81
CA PRO A 51 -5.31 -1.05 -15.11
C PRO A 51 -5.12 -0.05 -13.97
N LEU A 52 -3.88 0.38 -13.74
CA LEU A 52 -3.58 1.49 -12.84
C LEU A 52 -3.08 2.65 -13.70
N ASP A 53 -3.66 3.84 -13.50
CA ASP A 53 -3.20 5.08 -14.14
C ASP A 53 -2.01 5.66 -13.38
N ALA A 54 -0.91 4.92 -13.44
CA ALA A 54 0.34 5.21 -12.73
C ALA A 54 1.53 4.60 -13.50
N GLY A 55 2.73 5.08 -13.19
CA GLY A 55 3.96 4.65 -13.88
C GLY A 55 4.28 3.16 -13.76
N VAL A 56 5.19 2.70 -14.62
CA VAL A 56 5.73 1.32 -14.57
C VAL A 56 6.23 1.02 -13.16
N GLY A 57 5.81 -0.13 -12.61
CA GLY A 57 6.11 -0.53 -11.24
C GLY A 57 4.98 -0.29 -10.23
N ALA A 58 4.00 0.58 -10.51
CA ALA A 58 2.91 0.89 -9.59
C ALA A 58 2.10 -0.35 -9.12
N ALA A 59 1.82 -1.30 -10.03
CA ALA A 59 1.14 -2.55 -9.68
C ALA A 59 1.98 -3.43 -8.75
N SER A 60 3.31 -3.45 -8.93
CA SER A 60 4.23 -4.16 -8.05
C SER A 60 4.33 -3.48 -6.68
N ALA A 61 4.42 -2.15 -6.63
CA ALA A 61 4.44 -1.38 -5.39
C ALA A 61 3.15 -1.60 -4.57
N LEU A 62 1.97 -1.51 -5.22
CA LEU A 62 0.68 -1.81 -4.60
C LEU A 62 0.62 -3.25 -4.06
N LYS A 63 1.06 -4.23 -4.86
CA LYS A 63 1.14 -5.63 -4.43
C LYS A 63 2.03 -5.77 -3.20
N MET A 64 3.21 -5.14 -3.17
CA MET A 64 4.15 -5.26 -2.05
C MET A 64 3.63 -4.57 -0.78
N ALA A 65 3.05 -3.37 -0.88
CA ALA A 65 2.43 -2.69 0.26
C ALA A 65 1.30 -3.53 0.89
N PHE A 66 0.38 -4.03 0.06
CA PHE A 66 -0.73 -4.88 0.51
C PHE A 66 -0.24 -6.21 1.09
N ALA A 67 0.72 -6.86 0.41
CA ALA A 67 1.29 -8.14 0.82
C ALA A 67 2.13 -8.06 2.10
N SER A 68 2.72 -6.89 2.38
CA SER A 68 3.40 -6.57 3.64
C SER A 68 2.38 -6.46 4.77
N PHE A 69 1.40 -5.55 4.64
CA PHE A 69 0.34 -5.37 5.64
C PHE A 69 -0.35 -6.69 6.01
N GLN A 70 -0.84 -7.46 5.04
CA GLN A 70 -1.57 -8.70 5.32
C GLN A 70 -0.74 -9.73 6.10
N LYS A 71 0.56 -9.85 5.78
CA LYS A 71 1.43 -10.82 6.47
C LYS A 71 1.79 -10.32 7.86
N SER A 72 2.25 -9.08 8.00
CA SER A 72 2.60 -8.51 9.28
C SER A 72 1.41 -8.50 10.25
N ALA A 73 0.21 -8.16 9.79
CA ALA A 73 -1.00 -8.21 10.61
C ALA A 73 -1.36 -9.65 11.04
N ARG A 74 -1.20 -10.65 10.17
CA ARG A 74 -1.42 -12.07 10.53
C ARG A 74 -0.37 -12.62 11.48
N THR A 75 0.91 -12.28 11.30
CA THR A 75 1.98 -12.69 12.22
C THR A 75 1.82 -12.01 13.58
N LEU A 76 1.47 -10.71 13.61
CA LEU A 76 1.16 -9.99 14.84
C LEU A 76 0.02 -10.67 15.62
N ALA A 77 -1.11 -10.96 14.96
CA ALA A 77 -2.22 -11.68 15.59
C ALA A 77 -1.78 -13.04 16.15
N ALA A 78 -0.97 -13.81 15.41
CA ALA A 78 -0.47 -15.10 15.88
C ALA A 78 0.42 -14.97 17.14
N VAL A 79 1.30 -13.96 17.20
CA VAL A 79 2.15 -13.70 18.38
C VAL A 79 1.30 -13.22 19.57
N SER A 80 0.31 -12.35 19.36
CA SER A 80 -0.61 -11.90 20.41
C SER A 80 -1.43 -13.05 21.00
N HIS A 81 -1.98 -13.95 20.17
CA HIS A 81 -2.67 -15.14 20.66
C HIS A 81 -1.71 -16.11 21.38
N ALA A 82 -0.49 -16.33 20.88
CA ALA A 82 0.49 -17.16 21.59
C ALA A 82 0.83 -16.61 22.98
N LEU A 83 0.93 -15.28 23.13
CA LEU A 83 1.11 -14.62 24.41
C LEU A 83 -0.12 -14.79 25.31
N ALA A 84 -1.33 -14.56 24.79
CA ALA A 84 -2.57 -14.72 25.55
C ALA A 84 -2.77 -16.17 26.03
N THR A 85 -2.55 -17.17 25.18
CA THR A 85 -2.59 -18.60 25.56
C THR A 85 -1.54 -18.92 26.62
N ARG A 86 -0.34 -18.33 26.56
CA ARG A 86 0.69 -18.52 27.60
C ARG A 86 0.28 -17.96 28.96
N HIS A 87 -0.62 -16.98 28.99
CA HIS A 87 -1.21 -16.42 30.22
C HIS A 87 -2.61 -16.95 30.55
N GLY A 88 -3.19 -17.82 29.70
CA GLY A 88 -4.54 -18.40 29.90
C GLY A 88 -5.69 -17.42 29.68
N VAL A 89 -5.52 -16.43 28.80
CA VAL A 89 -6.50 -15.35 28.51
C VAL A 89 -6.85 -15.22 27.02
N ASP A 90 -6.69 -16.31 26.25
CA ASP A 90 -6.94 -16.34 24.81
C ASP A 90 -8.42 -16.25 24.44
N ALA A 91 -9.33 -16.68 25.33
CA ALA A 91 -10.77 -16.50 25.14
C ALA A 91 -11.16 -15.01 25.23
N GLU A 92 -10.66 -14.31 26.25
CA GLU A 92 -10.86 -12.88 26.46
C GLU A 92 -10.25 -12.06 25.32
N LEU A 93 -9.04 -12.39 24.86
CA LEU A 93 -8.44 -11.74 23.68
C LEU A 93 -9.28 -11.94 22.42
N THR A 94 -9.88 -13.13 22.24
CA THR A 94 -10.74 -13.40 21.08
C THR A 94 -12.01 -12.56 21.13
N LEU A 95 -12.67 -12.47 22.29
CA LEU A 95 -13.86 -11.62 22.48
C LEU A 95 -13.56 -10.13 22.26
N GLU A 96 -12.42 -9.65 22.76
CA GLU A 96 -11.98 -8.27 22.52
C GLU A 96 -11.70 -8.04 21.03
N ALA A 97 -11.04 -8.97 20.35
CA ALA A 97 -10.74 -8.88 18.92
C ALA A 97 -12.00 -8.88 18.03
N GLU A 98 -13.08 -9.55 18.43
CA GLU A 98 -14.38 -9.50 17.76
C GLU A 98 -15.03 -8.11 17.84
N SER A 99 -14.75 -7.34 18.89
CA SER A 99 -15.24 -5.95 19.02
C SER A 99 -14.52 -4.97 18.07
N ILE A 100 -13.29 -5.30 17.65
CA ILE A 100 -12.42 -4.45 16.82
C ILE A 100 -12.89 -4.49 15.35
N THR A 101 -13.95 -3.75 15.05
CA THR A 101 -14.44 -3.52 13.69
C THR A 101 -13.65 -2.40 13.00
N SER A 102 -12.31 -2.53 12.94
CA SER A 102 -11.44 -1.53 12.30
C SER A 102 -10.97 -1.99 10.91
N ARG A 103 -11.12 -1.13 9.90
CA ARG A 103 -10.56 -1.34 8.57
C ARG A 103 -9.18 -0.69 8.49
N ILE A 104 -8.25 -1.09 9.36
CA ILE A 104 -6.96 -0.43 9.60
C ILE A 104 -6.24 0.05 8.32
N LEU A 105 -6.17 -0.78 7.27
CA LEU A 105 -5.52 -0.43 6.00
C LEU A 105 -6.26 0.64 5.17
N ALA A 106 -7.57 0.79 5.38
CA ALA A 106 -8.44 1.74 4.69
C ALA A 106 -8.81 2.97 5.52
N GLU A 107 -8.41 3.03 6.80
CA GLU A 107 -8.63 4.13 7.74
C GLU A 107 -7.37 5.02 7.84
N VAL A 108 -6.84 5.39 6.67
CA VAL A 108 -5.55 6.10 6.55
C VAL A 108 -5.55 7.46 7.27
N ASP A 109 -6.71 8.13 7.30
CA ASP A 109 -6.92 9.40 8.01
C ASP A 109 -6.80 9.29 9.54
N TYR A 110 -6.68 8.09 10.10
CA TYR A 110 -6.38 7.86 11.52
C TYR A 110 -4.88 7.98 11.84
N LEU A 111 -3.99 7.90 10.84
CA LEU A 111 -2.54 7.92 11.05
C LEU A 111 -2.02 9.19 11.75
N PRO A 112 -2.54 10.42 11.53
CA PRO A 112 -2.17 11.59 12.34
C PRO A 112 -2.44 11.40 13.84
N SER A 113 -3.53 10.71 14.20
CA SER A 113 -3.82 10.36 15.59
C SER A 113 -2.84 9.33 16.15
N VAL A 114 -2.36 8.39 15.33
CA VAL A 114 -1.30 7.44 15.71
C VAL A 114 0.02 8.18 15.93
N ALA A 115 0.46 9.00 14.97
CA ALA A 115 1.67 9.80 15.05
C ALA A 115 1.71 10.69 16.30
N ALA A 116 0.63 11.42 16.57
CA ALA A 116 0.50 12.27 17.77
C ALA A 116 0.67 11.51 19.10
N ARG A 117 0.38 10.20 19.14
CA ARG A 117 0.51 9.33 20.32
C ARG A 117 1.76 8.46 20.32
N ALA A 118 2.53 8.43 19.23
CA ALA A 118 3.62 7.49 19.02
C ALA A 118 4.72 7.58 20.11
N TRP A 119 4.92 8.77 20.67
CA TRP A 119 5.86 9.04 21.77
C TRP A 119 5.61 8.21 23.05
N ARG A 120 4.36 7.80 23.32
CA ARG A 120 4.01 6.90 24.45
C ARG A 120 3.83 5.44 24.02
N TRP A 121 3.38 5.22 22.79
CA TRP A 121 3.22 3.87 22.25
C TRP A 121 4.55 3.17 21.95
N ALA A 122 5.63 3.90 21.65
CA ALA A 122 6.94 3.29 21.45
C ALA A 122 7.48 2.59 22.73
N PRO A 123 7.47 3.21 23.92
CA PRO A 123 7.72 2.52 25.19
C PRO A 123 6.77 1.34 25.48
N GLU A 124 5.47 1.49 25.25
CA GLU A 124 4.49 0.39 25.43
C GLU A 124 4.86 -0.83 24.56
N MET A 125 5.34 -0.62 23.34
CA MET A 125 5.84 -1.68 22.46
C MET A 125 7.17 -2.31 22.95
N GLU A 126 8.01 -1.58 23.67
CA GLU A 126 9.22 -2.13 24.30
C GLU A 126 8.89 -3.00 25.53
N GLU A 127 7.86 -2.64 26.30
CA GLU A 127 7.31 -3.46 27.38
C GLU A 127 6.67 -4.76 26.85
N ILE A 128 5.93 -4.68 25.73
CA ILE A 128 5.42 -5.85 25.01
C ILE A 128 6.59 -6.74 24.55
N ALA A 129 7.63 -6.17 23.94
CA ALA A 129 8.82 -6.92 23.54
C ALA A 129 9.52 -7.61 24.72
N ALA A 130 9.63 -6.94 25.88
CA ALA A 130 10.19 -7.54 27.10
C ALA A 130 9.34 -8.72 27.62
N THR A 131 8.01 -8.61 27.52
CA THR A 131 7.05 -9.65 27.92
C THR A 131 7.10 -10.86 26.97
N LEU A 132 7.27 -10.63 25.67
CA LEU A 132 7.49 -11.70 24.69
C LEU A 132 8.81 -12.44 24.98
N ARG A 133 9.91 -11.71 25.24
CA ARG A 133 11.20 -12.33 25.61
C ARG A 133 11.10 -13.15 26.90
N SER A 134 10.44 -12.64 27.95
CA SER A 134 10.32 -13.36 29.23
C SER A 134 9.45 -14.63 29.14
N THR A 135 8.53 -14.69 28.16
CA THR A 135 7.73 -15.87 27.86
C THR A 135 8.37 -16.81 26.83
N GLY A 136 9.48 -16.42 26.18
CA GLY A 136 10.15 -17.22 25.15
C GLY A 136 9.47 -17.13 23.77
N LEU A 137 8.73 -16.05 23.52
CA LEU A 137 8.09 -15.72 22.25
C LEU A 137 8.94 -14.70 21.46
N PRO A 138 8.85 -14.67 20.11
CA PRO A 138 9.64 -13.75 19.28
C PRO A 138 9.21 -12.27 19.51
N PRO A 139 10.11 -11.39 19.96
CA PRO A 139 9.81 -9.98 20.23
C PRO A 139 9.89 -9.07 19.01
N ASP A 140 10.42 -9.57 17.88
CA ASP A 140 10.95 -8.79 16.75
C ASP A 140 9.91 -7.81 16.16
N LEU A 141 8.65 -8.21 16.09
CA LEU A 141 7.55 -7.35 15.61
C LEU A 141 7.24 -6.19 16.56
N ALA A 142 7.39 -6.40 17.87
CA ALA A 142 7.18 -5.35 18.86
C ALA A 142 8.35 -4.35 18.84
N GLU A 143 9.58 -4.84 18.73
CA GLU A 143 10.81 -4.03 18.59
C GLU A 143 10.81 -3.21 17.28
N ALA A 144 10.39 -3.82 16.16
CA ALA A 144 10.20 -3.13 14.90
C ALA A 144 9.07 -2.08 14.98
N GLY A 145 7.96 -2.40 15.65
CA GLY A 145 6.87 -1.46 15.89
C GLY A 145 7.30 -0.24 16.72
N ALA A 146 8.05 -0.44 17.81
CA ALA A 146 8.66 0.65 18.57
C ALA A 146 9.60 1.52 17.71
N THR A 147 10.36 0.88 16.81
CA THR A 147 11.25 1.58 15.88
C THR A 147 10.49 2.44 14.87
N VAL A 148 9.42 1.93 14.27
CA VAL A 148 8.54 2.70 13.38
C VAL A 148 7.89 3.88 14.11
N LEU A 149 7.38 3.66 15.32
CA LEU A 149 6.76 4.72 16.13
C LEU A 149 7.73 5.85 16.50
N ARG A 150 9.04 5.56 16.66
CA ARG A 150 10.06 6.59 16.94
C ARG A 150 10.20 7.64 15.83
N HIS A 151 9.88 7.32 14.58
CA HIS A 151 9.86 8.33 13.49
C HIS A 151 8.89 9.48 13.77
N TRP A 152 7.83 9.22 14.54
CA TRP A 152 6.82 10.20 14.93
C TRP A 152 7.02 10.78 16.35
N THR A 153 8.17 10.56 17.01
CA THR A 153 8.44 11.14 18.34
C THR A 153 8.32 12.68 18.34
N ALA A 154 8.73 13.33 17.23
CA ALA A 154 8.61 14.77 17.05
C ALA A 154 7.18 15.25 16.71
N ASP A 155 6.25 14.34 16.42
CA ASP A 155 4.84 14.63 16.12
C ASP A 155 3.95 14.65 17.37
N LYS A 156 4.55 14.48 18.55
CA LYS A 156 3.89 14.48 19.86
C LYS A 156 2.76 15.51 19.97
N ASP A 157 1.56 14.99 20.26
CA ASP A 157 0.33 15.72 20.53
C ASP A 157 -0.18 16.62 19.36
N ARG A 158 0.41 16.49 18.15
CA ARG A 158 -0.01 17.21 16.92
C ARG A 158 -1.03 16.41 16.10
N PHE A 159 -2.27 16.38 16.58
CA PHE A 159 -3.37 15.62 15.96
C PHE A 159 -3.85 16.16 14.59
N ASP A 160 -3.46 17.39 14.24
CA ASP A 160 -3.87 18.13 13.04
C ASP A 160 -2.83 18.08 11.90
N LEU A 161 -1.77 17.28 12.04
CA LEU A 161 -0.77 17.10 10.98
C LEU A 161 -1.39 16.54 9.69
N PRO A 162 -1.13 17.15 8.52
CA PRO A 162 -1.55 16.59 7.24
C PRO A 162 -0.99 15.18 7.04
N LEU A 163 -1.81 14.29 6.48
CA LEU A 163 -1.45 12.89 6.25
C LEU A 163 -0.16 12.74 5.43
N GLU A 164 0.08 13.63 4.47
CA GLU A 164 1.29 13.65 3.65
C GLU A 164 2.55 13.90 4.49
N LYS A 165 2.46 14.71 5.55
CA LYS A 165 3.57 14.95 6.48
C LYS A 165 3.79 13.74 7.40
N VAL A 166 2.71 13.15 7.91
CA VAL A 166 2.76 11.93 8.72
C VAL A 166 3.43 10.79 7.95
N LEU A 167 3.04 10.58 6.69
CA LEU A 167 3.69 9.59 5.83
C LEU A 167 5.14 9.97 5.49
N ALA A 168 5.43 11.26 5.24
CA ALA A 168 6.79 11.71 4.95
C ALA A 168 7.76 11.45 6.12
N HIS A 169 7.33 11.63 7.37
CA HIS A 169 8.19 11.41 8.55
C HIS A 169 8.59 9.94 8.77
N LEU A 170 7.87 8.96 8.18
CA LEU A 170 8.26 7.54 8.22
C LEU A 170 9.50 7.22 7.38
N HIS A 171 9.87 8.08 6.43
CA HIS A 171 11.14 7.93 5.76
C HIS A 171 12.26 8.30 6.74
N THR A 172 13.30 7.46 6.82
CA THR A 172 14.59 7.92 7.33
C THR A 172 14.99 9.14 6.48
N PRO A 173 15.52 10.23 7.06
CA PRO A 173 16.22 11.21 6.24
C PRO A 173 17.26 10.44 5.41
N ASP A 174 17.25 10.63 4.09
CA ASP A 174 18.25 10.00 3.23
C ASP A 174 19.65 10.27 3.82
N ASP A 175 20.50 9.25 3.88
CA ASP A 175 21.95 9.44 3.98
C ASP A 175 22.44 10.07 2.65
N GLN A 176 22.13 11.36 2.44
CA GLN A 176 22.78 12.20 1.42
C GLN A 176 23.95 12.92 2.06
N ASP A 177 25.06 12.19 2.20
CA ASP A 177 26.42 12.59 1.77
C ASP A 177 27.43 11.45 1.99
#